data_AF-A0A1C5ZBS5-F1
#
_entry.id   AF-A0A1C5ZBS5-F1
#
_cell.length_a   1.000
_cell.length_b   1.000
_cell.length_c   1.000
_cell.angle_alpha   90.00
_cell.angle_beta   90.00
_cell.angle_gamma   90.00
#
_symmetry.space_group_name_H-M   'P 1'
#
loop_
_entity.id
_entity.type
_entity.pdbx_description
1 polymer ?
#
loop_
_entity_poly.entity_id
_entity_poly.type
_entity_poly.pdbx_seq_one_letter_code
_entity_poly.pdbx_strand_id
1 'polypeptide(L)' 'MRTIFAEYNPHRNSIDVYTSAGYMLRIDCGKQKRI' A
#
# COMPACT_ATOMS: atom_id res chain seq x y z
N MET A 1 16.35 -0.04 -12.28
CA MET A 1 15.43 0.46 -11.22
C MET A 1 14.01 0.32 -11.74
N ARG A 2 13.10 -0.30 -10.98
CA ARG A 2 11.66 -0.33 -11.33
C ARG A 2 10.95 0.69 -10.43
N THR A 3 10.27 1.66 -11.04
CA THR A 3 9.51 2.69 -10.31
C THR A 3 8.12 2.17 -10.02
N ILE A 4 7.67 2.33 -8.78
CA ILE A 4 6.29 2.07 -8.36
C ILE A 4 5.67 3.39 -7.88
N PHE A 5 4.38 3.59 -8.14
CA PHE A 5 3.63 4.71 -7.60
C PHE A 5 2.90 4.24 -6.34
N ALA A 6 3.05 4.98 -5.24
CA ALA A 6 2.42 4.65 -3.97
C ALA A 6 1.96 5.93 -3.26
N GLU A 7 0.80 5.86 -2.63
CA GLU A 7 0.19 6.99 -1.93
C GLU A 7 -0.22 6.56 -0.51
N TYR A 8 0.00 7.44 0.47
CA TYR A 8 -0.48 7.21 1.82
C TYR A 8 -1.94 7.68 1.95
N ASN A 9 -2.82 6.78 2.38
CA ASN A 9 -4.23 7.03 2.61
C ASN A 9 -4.49 7.25 4.11
N PRO A 10 -4.64 8.52 4.58
CA PRO A 10 -4.85 8.81 5.99
C PRO A 10 -6.21 8.34 6.51
N HIS A 11 -7.22 8.18 5.64
CA HIS A 11 -8.56 7.73 6.05
C HIS A 11 -8.58 6.25 6.45
N ARG A 12 -7.69 5.44 5.86
CA ARG A 12 -7.58 4.00 6.13
C ARG A 12 -6.31 3.64 6.89
N ASN A 13 -5.42 4.60 7.14
CA ASN A 13 -4.08 4.36 7.67
C ASN A 13 -3.39 3.24 6.87
N SER A 14 -3.30 3.43 5.55
CA SER A 14 -2.74 2.44 4.63
C SER A 14 -1.85 3.09 3.57
N ILE A 15 -0.99 2.30 2.93
CA ILE A 15 -0.28 2.69 1.71
C ILE A 15 -0.93 1.96 0.54
N ASP A 16 -1.44 2.72 -0.42
CA ASP A 16 -2.04 2.20 -1.64
C ASP A 16 -0.96 2.22 -2.75
N VAL A 17 -0.61 1.04 -3.28
CA VAL A 17 0.46 0.84 -4.27
C VAL A 17 -0.15 0.49 -5.61
N TYR A 18 0.20 1.24 -6.64
CA TYR A 18 -0.31 1.08 -8.00
C TYR A 18 0.74 0.39 -8.87
N THR A 19 0.37 -0.78 -9.38
CA THR A 19 1.24 -1.59 -10.24
C THR A 19 1.01 -1.22 -11.70
N SER A 20 2.04 -1.40 -12.54
CA SER A 20 1.94 -1.18 -13.99
C SER A 20 0.94 -2.11 -14.68
N ALA A 21 0.52 -3.20 -14.02
CA ALA A 21 -0.49 -4.13 -14.51
C ALA A 21 -1.93 -3.70 -14.17
N GLY A 22 -2.12 -2.54 -13.53
CA GLY A 22 -3.44 -2.02 -13.18
C GLY A 22 -4.03 -2.56 -11.88
N TYR A 23 -3.29 -3.38 -11.14
CA TYR A 23 -3.69 -3.79 -9.78
C TYR A 23 -3.30 -2.73 -8.74
N MET A 24 -4.17 -2.51 -7.76
CA MET A 24 -3.90 -1.74 -6.55
C MET A 24 -3.70 -2.70 -5.38
N LEU A 25 -2.51 -2.68 -4.78
CA LEU A 25 -2.22 -3.36 -3.52
C LEU A 25 -2.44 -2.38 -2.37
N ARG A 26 -3.03 -2.82 -1.27
CA ARG A 26 -3.15 -2.02 -0.05
C ARG A 26 -2.33 -2.64 1.06
N ILE A 27 -1.45 -1.85 1.67
CA ILE A 27 -0.66 -2.22 2.83
C ILE A 27 -1.27 -1.50 4.03
N ASP A 28 -1.93 -2.22 4.93
CA ASP A 28 -2.46 -1.63 6.15
C ASP A 28 -1.29 -1.27 7.10
N CYS A 29 -1.23 -0.01 7.55
CA CYS A 29 -0.18 0.49 8.46
C CYS A 29 -0.48 0.16 9.94
N GLY A 30 -1.35 -0.83 10.17
CA GLY A 30 -1.65 -1.32 11.51
C GLY A 30 -0.46 -2.10 12.11
N LYS A 31 -0.44 -2.22 13.44
CA LYS A 31 0.52 -3.11 14.11
C LYS A 31 0.23 -4.54 13.65
N GLN A 32 1.22 -5.17 13.02
CA GLN A 32 1.16 -6.60 12.73
C GLN A 32 1.04 -7.35 14.06
N LYS A 33 -0.08 -8.04 14.26
CA LYS A 33 -0.24 -8.92 15.42
C LYS A 33 0.64 -10.15 15.17
N ARG A 34 1.66 -10.33 16.00
CA ARG A 34 2.35 -11.63 16.08
C ARG A 34 1.38 -12.61 16.73
N ILE A 35 1.05 -13.67 16.00
CA ILE A 35 0.43 -14.88 16.56
C ILE A 35 1.48 -15.73 17.25
#